data_AF-A0A448V183-F1
#
_entry.id   AF-A0A448V183-F1
#
_cell.length_a   1.000
_cell.length_b   1.000
_cell.length_c   1.000
_cell.angle_alpha   90.00
_cell.angle_beta   90.00
_cell.angle_gamma   90.00
#
_symmetry.space_group_name_H-M   'P 1'
#
loop_
_entity.id
_entity.type
_entity.pdbx_description
1 polymer ?
#
loop_
_entity_poly.entity_id
_entity_poly.type
_entity_poly.pdbx_seq_one_letter_code
_entity_poly.pdbx_strand_id
1 'polypeptide(L)'
;MEPVCDKWFEHFLERRNALIAAYERGDLDKKEFLECNLRDLNNSNVRPFLVIDRLEKGIFNYQYFNALAKSYRMEARKARIKPRSNRKYCRCLSLANKYYGKKDETILEILEFMEFREVYGYFVHCAGKNLDGRLFEIVFPAYPEFILHSTSKKIYDALLRNEAFLEETLRSKIESYINDRY
;
A
#
# COMPACT_ATOMS: atom_id res chain seq x y z
N MET A 1 -23.73 9.95 -9.41
CA MET A 1 -22.84 9.34 -8.39
C MET A 1 -23.12 10.12 -7.13
N GLU A 2 -23.68 9.48 -6.10
CA GLU A 2 -23.87 10.14 -4.81
C GLU A 2 -22.53 10.62 -4.29
N PRO A 3 -22.46 11.78 -3.62
CA PRO A 3 -21.22 12.24 -3.01
C PRO A 3 -20.76 11.19 -1.99
N VAL A 4 -19.48 10.81 -2.06
CA VAL A 4 -18.88 9.93 -1.05
C VAL A 4 -19.02 10.62 0.31
N CYS A 5 -19.75 9.99 1.22
CA CYS A 5 -20.04 10.51 2.56
C CYS A 5 -19.24 9.76 3.64
N ASP A 6 -19.28 10.25 4.89
CA ASP A 6 -18.54 9.65 6.01
C ASP A 6 -18.88 8.17 6.21
N LYS A 7 -20.15 7.81 6.10
CA LYS A 7 -20.62 6.41 6.18
C LYS A 7 -19.94 5.50 5.16
N TRP A 8 -19.60 6.01 3.97
CA TRP A 8 -18.87 5.22 2.98
C TRP A 8 -17.43 4.94 3.44
N PHE A 9 -16.76 5.94 4.02
CA PHE A 9 -15.39 5.77 4.56
C PHE A 9 -15.37 4.81 5.74
N GLU A 10 -16.33 4.94 6.67
CA GLU A 10 -16.51 3.99 7.78
C GLU A 10 -16.60 2.56 7.25
N HIS A 11 -17.51 2.30 6.31
CA HIS A 11 -17.66 0.97 5.71
C HIS A 11 -16.41 0.51 4.92
N PHE A 12 -15.69 1.42 4.29
CA PHE A 12 -14.41 1.10 3.65
C PHE A 12 -13.37 0.64 4.68
N LEU A 13 -13.23 1.37 5.79
CA LEU A 13 -12.30 1.04 6.86
C LEU A 13 -12.66 -0.25 7.57
N GLU A 14 -13.95 -0.48 7.84
CA GLU A 14 -14.47 -1.73 8.41
C GLU A 14 -14.08 -2.94 7.55
N ARG A 15 -14.36 -2.90 6.24
CA ARG A 15 -14.01 -3.98 5.32
C ARG A 15 -12.50 -4.20 5.23
N ARG A 16 -11.73 -3.10 5.15
CA ARG A 16 -10.27 -3.15 5.13
C ARG A 16 -9.72 -3.85 6.37
N ASN A 17 -10.17 -3.44 7.55
CA ASN A 17 -9.69 -3.99 8.81
C ASN A 17 -10.12 -5.45 9.00
N ALA A 18 -11.33 -5.81 8.56
CA ALA A 18 -11.80 -7.19 8.55
C ALA A 18 -10.92 -8.10 7.66
N LEU A 19 -10.52 -7.63 6.47
CA LEU A 19 -9.61 -8.37 5.58
C LEU A 19 -8.22 -8.56 6.21
N ILE A 20 -7.67 -7.51 6.84
CA ILE A 20 -6.37 -7.59 7.52
C ILE A 20 -6.44 -8.61 8.66
N ALA A 21 -7.47 -8.54 9.50
CA ALA A 21 -7.66 -9.46 10.60
C ALA A 21 -7.85 -10.91 10.13
N ALA A 22 -8.57 -11.13 9.03
CA ALA A 22 -8.72 -12.46 8.43
C ALA A 22 -7.38 -13.04 7.94
N TYR A 23 -6.53 -12.22 7.32
CA TYR A 23 -5.19 -12.62 6.94
C TYR A 23 -4.29 -12.92 8.15
N GLU A 24 -4.32 -12.06 9.18
CA GLU A 24 -3.52 -12.24 10.40
C GLU A 24 -3.88 -13.50 11.19
N ARG A 25 -5.17 -13.88 11.20
CA ARG A 25 -5.64 -15.14 11.80
C ARG A 25 -5.31 -16.38 10.97
N GLY A 26 -4.86 -16.20 9.72
CA GLY A 26 -4.61 -17.29 8.78
C GLY A 26 -5.87 -17.82 8.09
N ASP A 27 -7.00 -17.10 8.17
CA ASP A 27 -8.24 -17.44 7.45
C ASP A 27 -8.09 -17.22 5.93
N LEU A 28 -7.15 -16.37 5.53
CA LEU A 28 -6.79 -16.09 4.15
C LEU A 28 -5.28 -16.27 3.96
N ASP A 29 -4.89 -16.92 2.87
CA ASP A 29 -3.51 -16.85 2.42
C ASP A 29 -3.20 -15.47 1.76
N LYS A 30 -1.92 -15.20 1.48
CA LYS A 30 -1.50 -13.91 0.91
C LYS A 30 -2.11 -13.63 -0.46
N LYS A 31 -2.32 -14.66 -1.27
CA LYS A 31 -2.93 -14.51 -2.60
C LYS A 31 -4.41 -14.21 -2.46
N GLU A 32 -5.13 -14.92 -1.60
CA GLU A 32 -6.55 -14.70 -1.31
C GLU A 32 -6.79 -13.32 -0.74
N PHE A 33 -5.97 -12.88 0.22
CA PHE A 33 -6.03 -11.52 0.77
C PHE A 33 -5.93 -10.46 -0.33
N LEU A 34 -4.98 -10.61 -1.27
CA LEU A 34 -4.79 -9.64 -2.35
C LEU A 34 -5.93 -9.67 -3.37
N GLU A 35 -6.47 -10.85 -3.67
CA GLU A 35 -7.60 -11.01 -4.57
C GLU A 35 -8.88 -10.42 -3.96
N CYS A 36 -9.15 -10.65 -2.67
CA CYS A 36 -10.27 -10.05 -1.95
C CYS A 36 -10.12 -8.53 -1.85
N ASN A 37 -8.94 -8.02 -1.49
CA ASN A 37 -8.69 -6.57 -1.40
C ASN A 37 -8.94 -5.87 -2.75
N LEU A 38 -8.45 -6.44 -3.86
CA LEU A 38 -8.72 -5.89 -5.19
C LEU A 38 -10.21 -5.98 -5.56
N ARG A 39 -10.88 -7.08 -5.21
CA ARG A 39 -12.31 -7.27 -5.47
C ARG A 39 -13.13 -6.22 -4.73
N ASP A 40 -12.84 -5.97 -3.46
CA ASP A 40 -13.55 -4.98 -2.65
C ASP A 40 -13.40 -3.57 -3.21
N LEU A 41 -12.19 -3.21 -3.66
CA LEU A 41 -11.94 -1.92 -4.32
C LEU A 41 -12.74 -1.80 -5.62
N ASN A 42 -12.77 -2.84 -6.46
CA ASN A 42 -13.54 -2.83 -7.70
C ASN A 42 -15.05 -2.75 -7.46
N ASN A 43 -15.54 -3.44 -6.43
CA ASN A 43 -16.96 -3.46 -6.06
C ASN A 43 -17.43 -2.14 -5.42
N SER A 44 -16.51 -1.35 -4.86
CA SER A 44 -16.83 -0.06 -4.25
C SER A 44 -17.34 0.98 -5.28
N ASN A 45 -17.05 0.77 -6.57
CA ASN A 45 -17.34 1.71 -7.67
C ASN A 45 -16.80 3.14 -7.43
N VAL A 46 -15.80 3.29 -6.57
CA VAL A 46 -15.09 4.54 -6.30
C VAL A 46 -13.73 4.51 -6.98
N ARG A 47 -13.40 5.62 -7.65
CA ARG A 47 -12.09 5.84 -8.25
C ARG A 47 -11.21 6.64 -7.30
N PRO A 48 -9.88 6.57 -7.45
CA PRO A 48 -8.99 7.41 -6.68
C PRO A 48 -9.41 8.89 -6.73
N PHE A 49 -9.45 9.53 -5.56
CA PHE A 49 -9.79 10.93 -5.40
C PHE A 49 -8.67 11.80 -5.99
N LEU A 50 -9.06 12.88 -6.67
CA LEU A 50 -8.11 13.84 -7.25
C LEU A 50 -7.49 14.77 -6.20
N VAL A 51 -8.24 15.06 -5.12
CA VAL A 51 -7.82 15.95 -4.05
C VAL A 51 -7.87 15.17 -2.74
N ILE A 52 -6.76 15.19 -2.02
CA ILE A 52 -6.64 14.65 -0.65
C ILE A 52 -6.84 15.81 0.31
N ASP A 53 -8.09 16.04 0.70
CA ASP A 53 -8.52 17.03 1.70
C ASP A 53 -8.86 16.37 3.05
N ARG A 54 -8.68 15.05 3.14
CA ARG A 54 -8.81 14.23 4.35
C ARG A 54 -7.97 12.96 4.22
N LEU A 55 -7.52 12.43 5.35
CA LEU A 55 -6.59 11.31 5.41
C LEU A 55 -7.15 10.04 4.74
N GLU A 56 -8.44 9.74 4.94
CA GLU A 56 -9.09 8.53 4.43
C GLU A 56 -9.14 8.49 2.90
N LYS A 57 -9.23 9.64 2.22
CA LYS A 57 -9.09 9.71 0.76
C LYS A 57 -7.70 9.27 0.32
N GLY A 58 -6.67 9.73 1.02
CA GLY A 58 -5.31 9.32 0.77
C GLY A 58 -5.08 7.84 1.03
N ILE A 59 -5.56 7.33 2.17
CA ILE A 59 -5.48 5.89 2.50
C ILE A 59 -6.19 5.05 1.44
N PHE A 60 -7.37 5.45 0.98
CA PHE A 60 -8.07 4.78 -0.10
C PHE A 60 -7.25 4.78 -1.40
N ASN A 61 -6.75 5.95 -1.83
CA ASN A 61 -5.92 6.07 -3.04
C ASN A 61 -4.67 5.17 -2.97
N TYR A 62 -3.99 5.18 -1.82
CA TYR A 62 -2.81 4.36 -1.57
C TYR A 62 -3.17 2.87 -1.69
N GLN A 63 -4.23 2.42 -1.03
CA GLN A 63 -4.67 1.03 -1.07
C GLN A 63 -5.08 0.62 -2.49
N TYR A 64 -5.78 1.49 -3.21
CA TYR A 64 -6.20 1.28 -4.59
C TYR A 64 -5.01 1.04 -5.51
N PHE A 65 -4.03 1.95 -5.50
CA PHE A 65 -2.85 1.82 -6.36
C PHE A 65 -1.94 0.67 -5.94
N ASN A 66 -1.79 0.42 -4.63
CA ASN A 66 -1.02 -0.73 -4.14
C ASN A 66 -1.62 -2.07 -4.56
N ALA A 67 -2.95 -2.22 -4.46
CA ALA A 67 -3.66 -3.43 -4.86
C ALA A 67 -3.51 -3.70 -6.36
N LEU A 68 -3.68 -2.67 -7.20
CA LEU A 68 -3.45 -2.79 -8.64
C LEU A 68 -2.00 -3.14 -8.97
N ALA A 69 -1.03 -2.49 -8.33
CA ALA A 69 0.38 -2.79 -8.53
C ALA A 69 0.71 -4.26 -8.23
N LYS A 70 0.23 -4.77 -7.09
CA LYS A 70 0.42 -6.15 -6.66
C LYS A 70 -0.27 -7.15 -7.60
N SER A 71 -1.49 -6.85 -8.03
CA SER A 71 -2.24 -7.67 -9.00
C SER A 71 -1.51 -7.80 -10.33
N TYR A 72 -1.08 -6.69 -10.94
CA TYR A 72 -0.33 -6.74 -12.20
C TYR A 72 1.03 -7.44 -12.04
N ARG A 73 1.67 -7.36 -10.87
CA ARG A 73 2.91 -8.11 -10.59
C ARG A 73 2.66 -9.62 -10.54
N MET A 74 1.55 -10.04 -9.93
CA MET A 74 1.11 -11.43 -9.93
C MET A 74 0.83 -11.92 -11.36
N GLU A 75 0.13 -11.13 -12.17
CA GLU A 75 -0.13 -11.45 -13.58
C GLU A 75 1.16 -11.55 -14.41
N ALA A 76 2.11 -10.65 -14.19
CA ALA A 76 3.41 -10.69 -14.86
C ALA A 76 4.15 -12.00 -14.53
N ARG A 77 4.20 -12.41 -13.26
CA ARG A 77 4.80 -13.69 -12.86
C ARG A 77 4.15 -14.88 -13.57
N LYS A 78 2.80 -14.91 -13.63
CA LYS A 78 2.05 -15.94 -14.37
C LYS A 78 2.37 -15.94 -15.87
N ALA A 79 2.55 -14.76 -16.47
CA ALA A 79 2.88 -14.63 -17.89
C ALA A 79 4.32 -15.06 -18.21
N ARG A 80 5.28 -14.90 -17.26
CA ARG A 80 6.68 -15.29 -17.43
C ARG A 80 6.87 -16.79 -17.68
N ILE A 81 5.97 -17.62 -17.13
CA ILE A 81 6.01 -19.08 -17.25
C ILE A 81 5.64 -19.56 -18.67
N LYS A 82 4.98 -18.71 -19.48
CA LYS A 82 4.50 -19.07 -20.83
C LYS A 82 5.46 -18.58 -21.92
N PRO A 83 6.12 -19.47 -22.71
CA PRO A 83 7.17 -19.11 -23.67
C PRO A 83 6.77 -18.07 -24.74
N ARG A 84 5.47 -17.96 -25.07
CA ARG A 84 4.95 -17.07 -26.13
C ARG A 84 4.35 -15.75 -25.60
N SER A 85 4.51 -15.44 -24.31
CA SER A 85 3.75 -14.36 -23.64
C SER A 85 4.57 -13.12 -23.29
N ASN A 86 5.72 -12.88 -23.93
CA ASN A 86 6.62 -11.78 -23.59
C ASN A 86 5.94 -10.40 -23.62
N ARG A 87 5.08 -10.15 -24.62
CA ARG A 87 4.31 -8.89 -24.72
C ARG A 87 3.39 -8.66 -23.50
N LYS A 88 2.70 -9.70 -23.04
CA LYS A 88 1.83 -9.62 -21.85
C LYS A 88 2.66 -9.42 -20.58
N TYR A 89 3.79 -10.13 -20.45
CA TYR A 89 4.71 -9.94 -19.33
C TYR A 89 5.18 -8.49 -19.23
N CYS A 90 5.70 -7.92 -20.31
CA CYS A 90 6.16 -6.53 -20.34
C CYS A 90 5.03 -5.54 -20.03
N ARG A 91 3.82 -5.77 -20.57
CA ARG A 91 2.65 -4.93 -20.29
C ARG A 91 2.26 -4.95 -18.81
N CYS A 92 2.13 -6.14 -18.21
CA CYS A 92 1.78 -6.27 -16.80
C CYS A 92 2.87 -5.66 -15.90
N LEU A 93 4.15 -5.85 -16.23
CA LEU A 93 5.24 -5.25 -15.46
C LEU A 93 5.24 -3.72 -15.55
N SER A 94 5.02 -3.16 -16.73
CA SER A 94 4.90 -1.71 -16.94
C SER A 94 3.74 -1.12 -16.14
N LEU A 95 2.57 -1.77 -16.16
CA LEU A 95 1.42 -1.35 -15.36
C LEU A 95 1.69 -1.46 -13.85
N ALA A 96 2.31 -2.54 -13.39
CA ALA A 96 2.69 -2.68 -11.99
C ALA A 96 3.61 -1.54 -11.53
N ASN A 97 4.61 -1.18 -12.34
CA ASN A 97 5.52 -0.08 -12.03
C ASN A 97 4.79 1.28 -12.06
N LYS A 98 3.91 1.51 -13.02
CA LYS A 98 3.06 2.71 -13.08
C LYS A 98 2.24 2.87 -11.80
N TYR A 99 1.59 1.82 -11.34
CA TYR A 99 0.77 1.88 -10.13
C TYR A 99 1.59 1.97 -8.84
N TYR A 100 2.80 1.41 -8.79
CA TYR A 100 3.72 1.71 -7.68
C TYR A 100 4.15 3.18 -7.66
N GLY A 101 4.38 3.78 -8.83
CA GLY A 101 4.64 5.23 -8.94
C GLY A 101 3.49 6.04 -8.36
N LYS A 102 2.25 5.77 -8.80
CA LYS A 102 1.04 6.42 -8.27
C LYS A 102 0.84 6.20 -6.77
N LYS A 103 1.13 4.98 -6.29
CA LYS A 103 1.08 4.66 -4.86
C LYS A 103 2.05 5.54 -4.08
N ASP A 104 3.28 5.71 -4.55
CA ASP A 104 4.28 6.56 -3.89
C ASP A 104 3.96 8.06 -4.03
N GLU A 105 3.40 8.51 -5.16
CA GLU A 105 2.87 9.88 -5.33
C GLU A 105 1.79 10.17 -4.27
N THR A 106 0.83 9.27 -4.09
CA THR A 106 -0.20 9.40 -3.04
C THR A 106 0.39 9.44 -1.63
N ILE A 107 1.47 8.71 -1.34
CA ILE A 107 2.14 8.82 -0.03
C ILE A 107 2.66 10.24 0.19
N LEU A 108 3.30 10.85 -0.81
CA LEU A 108 3.77 12.23 -0.70
C LEU A 108 2.60 13.20 -0.48
N GLU A 109 1.52 13.07 -1.23
CA GLU A 109 0.32 13.89 -1.05
C GLU A 109 -0.28 13.74 0.37
N ILE A 110 -0.29 12.52 0.94
CA ILE A 110 -0.71 12.29 2.33
C ILE A 110 0.22 13.00 3.31
N LEU A 111 1.54 12.89 3.13
CA LEU A 111 2.52 13.52 4.01
C LEU A 111 2.43 15.06 3.96
N GLU A 112 2.21 15.61 2.77
CA GLU A 112 1.98 17.04 2.55
C GLU A 112 0.67 17.50 3.20
N PHE A 113 -0.41 16.74 3.04
CA PHE A 113 -1.70 17.00 3.71
C PHE A 113 -1.57 17.01 5.24
N MET A 114 -0.76 16.11 5.79
CA MET A 114 -0.49 16.04 7.23
C MET A 114 0.58 17.05 7.68
N GLU A 115 1.15 17.85 6.77
CA GLU A 115 2.28 18.75 7.02
C GLU A 115 3.48 18.06 7.71
N PHE A 116 3.66 16.75 7.49
CA PHE A 116 4.64 15.93 8.20
C PHE A 116 4.51 15.97 9.75
N ARG A 117 3.35 16.37 10.29
CA ARG A 117 3.04 16.34 11.72
C ARG A 117 2.29 15.06 12.07
N GLU A 118 2.48 14.58 13.30
CA GLU A 118 1.84 13.34 13.77
C GLU A 118 2.05 12.17 12.78
N VAL A 119 3.25 12.09 12.23
CA VAL A 119 3.67 11.00 11.33
C VAL A 119 5.15 10.74 11.56
N TYR A 120 5.52 9.46 11.51
CA TYR A 120 6.92 9.08 11.53
C TYR A 120 7.14 7.82 10.69
N GLY A 121 8.30 7.73 10.05
CA GLY A 121 8.75 6.56 9.32
C GLY A 121 9.89 5.82 10.03
N TYR A 122 10.06 4.53 9.75
CA TYR A 122 11.20 3.74 10.20
C TYR A 122 11.47 2.56 9.28
N PHE A 123 12.70 2.07 9.24
CA PHE A 123 13.03 0.88 8.48
C PHE A 123 12.40 -0.37 9.11
N VAL A 124 11.97 -1.31 8.27
CA VAL A 124 11.35 -2.55 8.71
C VAL A 124 12.31 -3.73 8.53
N HIS A 125 12.42 -4.57 9.56
CA HIS A 125 13.08 -5.86 9.44
C HIS A 125 12.39 -6.76 8.41
N CYS A 126 13.12 -7.13 7.36
CA CYS A 126 12.61 -7.99 6.28
C CYS A 126 13.40 -9.30 6.20
N ALA A 127 12.71 -10.45 6.12
CA ALA A 127 13.33 -11.76 5.93
C ALA A 127 13.99 -11.95 4.53
N GLY A 128 13.85 -10.98 3.62
CA GLY A 128 14.41 -11.00 2.28
C GLY A 128 15.51 -9.96 2.08
N LYS A 129 16.70 -10.39 1.64
CA LYS A 129 17.87 -9.53 1.37
C LYS A 129 17.62 -8.34 0.43
N ASN A 130 16.56 -8.38 -0.38
CA ASN A 130 16.25 -7.33 -1.36
C ASN A 130 15.45 -6.16 -0.78
N LEU A 131 14.78 -6.36 0.36
CA LEU A 131 13.93 -5.36 1.02
C LEU A 131 14.53 -4.88 2.33
N ASP A 132 15.41 -5.68 2.93
CA ASP A 132 16.14 -5.31 4.14
C ASP A 132 16.99 -4.05 3.91
N GLY A 133 16.87 -3.08 4.83
CA GLY A 133 17.47 -1.74 4.71
C GLY A 133 16.90 -0.86 3.59
N ARG A 134 15.75 -1.23 2.99
CA ARG A 134 15.11 -0.45 1.92
C ARG A 134 13.62 -0.23 2.15
N LEU A 135 12.91 -1.21 2.68
CA LEU A 135 11.51 -1.08 3.03
C LEU A 135 11.39 -0.33 4.34
N PHE A 136 10.61 0.74 4.31
CA PHE A 136 10.24 1.47 5.51
C PHE A 136 8.72 1.57 5.61
N GLU A 137 8.27 1.65 6.85
CA GLU A 137 6.89 1.81 7.24
C GLU A 137 6.68 3.27 7.66
N ILE A 138 5.50 3.82 7.38
CA ILE A 138 5.08 5.16 7.81
C ILE A 138 3.82 5.00 8.64
N VAL A 139 3.84 5.60 9.82
CA VAL A 139 2.84 5.43 10.87
C VAL A 139 2.28 6.77 11.28
N PHE A 140 0.98 6.79 11.55
CA PHE A 140 0.26 7.93 12.11
C PHE A 140 -0.14 7.58 13.56
N PRO A 141 0.44 8.20 14.61
CA PRO A 141 0.14 7.85 16.02
C PRO A 141 -1.35 7.92 16.36
N ALA A 142 -2.05 8.94 15.84
CA ALA A 142 -3.47 9.14 16.05
C ALA A 142 -4.36 8.14 15.29
N TYR A 143 -3.83 7.47 14.26
CA TYR A 143 -4.53 6.53 13.39
C TYR A 143 -3.69 5.25 13.20
N PRO A 144 -3.52 4.44 14.27
CA PRO A 144 -2.60 3.30 14.26
C PRO A 144 -2.94 2.23 13.22
N GLU A 145 -4.17 2.19 12.73
CA GLU A 145 -4.65 1.32 11.66
C GLU A 145 -4.17 1.74 10.26
N PHE A 146 -3.72 2.99 10.11
CA PHE A 146 -3.16 3.53 8.88
C PHE A 146 -1.66 3.29 8.86
N ILE A 147 -1.26 2.38 7.97
CA ILE A 147 0.13 1.98 7.81
C ILE A 147 0.46 1.99 6.33
N LEU A 148 1.46 2.80 5.97
CA LEU A 148 1.96 2.91 4.60
C LEU A 148 3.33 2.26 4.50
N HIS A 149 3.65 1.74 3.32
CA HIS A 149 4.92 1.12 3.03
C HIS A 149 5.51 1.67 1.75
N SER A 150 6.80 2.01 1.77
CA SER A 150 7.52 2.39 0.57
C SER A 150 8.97 1.96 0.61
N THR A 151 9.57 1.92 -0.57
CA THR A 151 11.02 1.81 -0.80
C THR A 151 11.53 3.01 -1.59
N SER A 152 10.71 4.05 -1.74
CA SER A 152 11.03 5.21 -2.57
C SER A 152 12.01 6.12 -1.84
N LYS A 153 13.16 6.34 -2.46
CA LYS A 153 14.16 7.31 -1.97
C LYS A 153 13.56 8.72 -1.84
N LYS A 154 12.64 9.11 -2.73
CA LYS A 154 12.01 10.44 -2.67
C LYS A 154 11.20 10.64 -1.39
N ILE A 155 10.42 9.63 -1.00
CA ILE A 155 9.62 9.66 0.22
C ILE A 155 10.55 9.62 1.44
N TYR A 156 11.54 8.74 1.44
CA TYR A 156 12.53 8.68 2.51
C TYR A 156 13.24 10.02 2.73
N ASP A 157 13.77 10.63 1.66
CA ASP A 157 14.43 11.94 1.72
C ASP A 157 13.45 13.03 2.19
N ALA A 158 12.15 12.92 1.87
CA ALA A 158 11.13 13.86 2.34
C ALA A 158 10.85 13.72 3.84
N LEU A 159 10.77 12.49 4.36
CA LEU A 159 10.61 12.23 5.79
C LEU A 159 11.84 12.74 6.57
N LEU A 160 13.06 12.48 6.09
CA LEU A 160 14.28 12.98 6.72
C LEU A 160 14.34 14.51 6.78
N ARG A 161 14.03 15.19 5.66
CA ARG A 161 14.05 16.67 5.61
C ARG A 161 13.07 17.33 6.57
N ASN A 162 12.01 16.63 6.95
CA ASN A 162 10.99 17.12 7.87
C ASN A 162 11.11 16.49 9.27
N GLU A 163 12.25 15.85 9.59
CA GLU A 163 12.51 15.23 10.91
C GLU A 163 11.46 14.16 11.31
N ALA A 164 10.79 13.57 10.32
CA ALA A 164 9.71 12.59 10.48
C ALA A 164 10.19 11.15 10.21
N PHE A 165 11.46 10.85 10.44
CA PHE A 165 12.03 9.52 10.25
C PHE A 165 12.91 9.11 11.43
N LEU A 166 12.68 7.91 11.96
CA LEU A 166 13.48 7.28 13.00
C LEU A 166 14.58 6.45 12.34
N GLU A 167 15.83 6.66 12.76
CA GLU A 167 16.98 5.90 12.21
C GLU A 167 16.97 4.41 12.62
N GLU A 168 16.16 4.04 13.59
CA GLU A 168 16.03 2.68 14.08
C GLU A 168 15.32 1.77 13.06
N THR A 169 15.76 0.51 13.01
CA THR A 169 15.03 -0.54 12.31
C THR A 169 14.13 -1.26 13.30
N LEU A 170 12.82 -1.28 13.02
CA LEU A 170 11.83 -1.89 13.88
C LEU A 170 11.17 -3.09 13.19
N ARG A 171 10.47 -3.90 13.97
CA ARG A 171 9.51 -4.86 13.40
C ARG A 171 8.31 -4.09 12.87
N SER A 172 7.77 -4.53 11.73
CA SER A 172 6.54 -3.94 11.21
C SER A 172 5.37 -4.18 12.15
N LYS A 173 4.47 -3.20 12.23
CA LYS A 173 3.19 -3.37 12.91
C LYS A 173 2.29 -4.43 12.26
N ILE A 174 2.60 -4.86 11.03
CA ILE A 174 1.94 -5.93 10.29
C ILE A 174 2.99 -6.97 9.82
N GLU A 175 3.79 -7.49 10.76
CA GLU A 175 4.95 -8.37 10.49
C GLU A 175 4.60 -9.60 9.62
N SER A 176 3.47 -10.25 9.88
CA SER A 176 2.99 -11.43 9.12
C SER A 176 2.78 -11.11 7.63
N TYR A 177 2.36 -9.90 7.31
CA TYR A 177 2.05 -9.45 5.94
C TYR A 177 3.27 -9.14 5.09
N ILE A 178 4.32 -8.59 5.69
CA ILE A 178 5.52 -8.16 4.96
C ILE A 178 6.43 -9.34 4.63
N ASN A 179 6.61 -10.26 5.59
CA ASN A 179 7.64 -11.30 5.50
C ASN A 179 7.22 -12.53 4.69
N ASP A 180 5.94 -12.68 4.38
CA ASP A 180 5.47 -13.74 3.52
C ASP A 180 5.90 -13.49 2.04
N ARG A 181 6.57 -14.44 1.40
CA ARG A 181 7.11 -14.25 0.03
C ARG A 181 6.02 -14.53 -1.01
N TYR A 182 6.11 -13.83 -2.16
CA TYR A 182 5.23 -14.08 -3.32
C TYR A 182 5.76 -15.17 -4.24
#